data_AF-A0A2T6D2S4-F1
#
_entry.id   AF-A0A2T6D2S4-F1
#
_cell.length_a   1.000
_cell.length_b   1.000
_cell.length_c   1.000
_cell.angle_alpha   90.00
_cell.angle_beta   90.00
_cell.angle_gamma   90.00
#
_symmetry.space_group_name_H-M   'P 1'
#
loop_
_entity.id
_entity.type
_entity.pdbx_description
1 polymer ?
#
loop_
_entity_poly.entity_id
_entity_poly.type
_entity_poly.pdbx_seq_one_letter_code
_entity_poly.pdbx_strand_id
1 'polypeptide(L)'
;MLGCTLCAQEPTTHEVSFPSGDAAWTITFGEDRGGAATQRADSAKEKTVAGQVAKIEIVRMADGRHDIVNYANGSKAEIWWPARAGLVVFRMDGERANAFRSGYFDGQRYDAAAFQWVSRDTFLGMETFGGRSCRHYVFEQMLVGGEKIVFQAWIDNQTNRPVALKVGGGAAGVFAFDLPLPDRAYAPDSEFAAALERCREALVPRKSYGR
;
A
#
# COMPACT_ATOMS: atom_id res chain seq x y z
N MET A 1 -23.30 -18.73 37.58
CA MET A 1 -22.79 -17.53 36.89
C MET A 1 -22.46 -17.92 35.46
N LEU A 2 -23.36 -17.63 34.52
CA LEU A 2 -23.17 -17.91 33.10
C LEU A 2 -22.36 -16.76 32.49
N GLY A 3 -21.16 -17.08 32.02
CA GLY A 3 -20.30 -16.13 31.33
C GLY A 3 -20.92 -15.72 30.01
N CYS A 4 -21.29 -14.45 29.89
CA CYS A 4 -21.58 -13.84 28.59
C CYS A 4 -20.24 -13.75 27.85
N THR A 5 -20.01 -14.66 26.92
CA THR A 5 -19.07 -14.42 25.83
C THR A 5 -19.65 -13.23 25.07
N LEU A 6 -19.05 -12.06 25.24
CA LEU A 6 -19.33 -10.91 24.37
C LEU A 6 -18.95 -11.35 22.95
N CYS A 7 -19.92 -11.89 22.20
CA CYS A 7 -19.83 -11.92 20.75
C CYS A 7 -19.65 -10.47 20.35
N ALA A 8 -18.45 -10.10 19.93
CA ALA A 8 -18.20 -8.80 19.35
C ALA A 8 -19.24 -8.63 18.23
N GLN A 9 -20.09 -7.61 18.37
CA GLN A 9 -21.16 -7.37 17.43
C GLN A 9 -20.55 -7.15 16.05
N GLU A 10 -21.05 -7.87 15.06
CA GLU A 10 -20.58 -7.75 13.68
C GLU A 10 -20.67 -6.28 13.24
N PRO A 11 -19.61 -5.72 12.63
CA PRO A 11 -19.58 -4.31 12.28
C PRO A 11 -20.67 -3.98 11.27
N THR A 12 -21.23 -2.78 11.37
CA THR A 12 -22.32 -2.32 10.50
C THR A 12 -21.88 -2.08 9.04
N THR A 13 -20.58 -2.02 8.78
CA THR A 13 -20.00 -1.87 7.44
C THR A 13 -18.70 -2.65 7.34
N HIS A 14 -18.31 -3.03 6.11
CA HIS A 14 -16.98 -3.57 5.77
C HIS A 14 -16.22 -2.65 4.81
N GLU A 15 -16.64 -1.39 4.70
CA GLU A 15 -16.00 -0.43 3.81
C GLU A 15 -14.61 -0.02 4.32
N VAL A 16 -13.72 0.23 3.35
CA VAL A 16 -12.41 0.82 3.55
C VAL A 16 -12.39 2.21 2.92
N SER A 17 -12.14 3.22 3.74
CA SER A 17 -12.13 4.62 3.36
C SER A 17 -10.70 5.12 3.18
N PHE A 18 -10.46 5.74 2.02
CA PHE A 18 -9.29 6.57 1.76
C PHE A 18 -9.73 8.03 1.64
N PRO A 19 -8.85 9.01 1.90
CA PRO A 19 -9.16 10.41 1.62
C PRO A 19 -9.67 10.58 0.19
N SER A 20 -10.53 11.56 -0.05
CA SER A 20 -10.91 12.00 -1.40
C SER A 20 -10.15 13.29 -1.76
N GLY A 21 -9.92 13.54 -3.05
CA GLY A 21 -9.15 14.70 -3.50
C GLY A 21 -7.66 14.64 -3.16
N ASP A 22 -7.07 15.82 -2.95
CA ASP A 22 -5.65 15.97 -2.62
C ASP A 22 -5.38 15.47 -1.20
N ALA A 23 -4.41 14.58 -1.05
CA ALA A 23 -4.11 13.97 0.24
C ALA A 23 -2.68 13.42 0.29
N ALA A 24 -2.12 13.39 1.51
CA ALA A 24 -0.87 12.70 1.80
C ALA A 24 -1.07 11.65 2.90
N TRP A 25 -0.38 10.52 2.75
CA TRP A 25 -0.29 9.49 3.78
C TRP A 25 1.04 8.76 3.71
N THR A 26 1.40 8.09 4.80
CA THR A 26 2.61 7.27 4.87
C THR A 26 2.29 5.86 5.29
N ILE A 27 3.19 4.96 4.90
CA ILE A 27 3.15 3.56 5.30
C ILE A 27 4.52 3.23 5.87
N THR A 28 4.58 2.81 7.12
CA THR A 28 5.83 2.44 7.78
C THR A 28 5.87 0.94 8.01
N PHE A 29 6.99 0.32 7.65
CA PHE A 29 7.25 -1.11 7.82
C PHE A 29 8.34 -1.30 8.87
N GLY A 30 8.12 -2.17 9.85
CA GLY A 30 9.07 -2.46 10.92
C GLY A 30 8.59 -3.58 11.82
N GLU A 31 9.42 -4.01 12.78
CA GLU A 31 9.07 -5.08 13.73
C GLU A 31 7.76 -4.73 14.47
N ASP A 32 6.82 -5.66 14.45
CA ASP A 32 5.45 -5.57 14.98
C ASP A 32 5.41 -4.88 16.36
N ARG A 33 5.07 -3.58 16.42
CA ARG A 33 4.78 -2.86 17.67
C ARG A 33 3.30 -2.93 18.07
N GLY A 34 2.58 -3.94 17.62
CA GLY A 34 1.12 -3.98 17.70
C GLY A 34 0.56 -5.38 17.84
N GLY A 35 0.96 -6.12 18.88
CA GLY A 35 0.28 -7.35 19.28
C GLY A 35 0.30 -7.48 20.79
N ALA A 36 -0.88 -7.44 21.41
CA ALA A 36 -1.02 -7.85 22.81
C ALA A 36 -0.45 -9.26 22.96
N ALA A 37 0.48 -9.41 23.90
CA ALA A 37 1.19 -10.64 24.14
C ALA A 37 0.22 -11.78 24.52
N THR A 38 0.01 -12.70 23.59
CA THR A 38 -0.27 -14.10 23.93
C THR A 38 0.87 -14.95 23.39
N GLN A 39 1.63 -15.51 24.31
CA GLN A 39 2.91 -16.18 24.12
C GLN A 39 2.83 -17.39 23.16
N ARG A 40 3.81 -17.51 22.26
CA ARG A 40 4.63 -18.73 22.10
C ARG A 40 5.94 -18.40 21.37
N ALA A 41 6.99 -19.07 21.84
CA ALA A 41 8.39 -18.82 21.59
C ALA A 41 8.79 -18.94 20.11
N ASP A 42 9.53 -17.92 19.64
CA ASP A 42 10.82 -17.99 18.92
C ASP A 42 10.99 -16.69 18.12
N SER A 43 11.12 -15.56 18.83
CA SER A 43 11.47 -14.29 18.19
C SER A 43 12.98 -14.25 17.91
N ALA A 44 13.38 -14.96 16.86
CA ALA A 44 14.58 -14.61 16.13
C ALA A 44 14.36 -13.18 15.61
N LYS A 45 15.19 -12.23 16.06
CA LYS A 45 15.25 -10.87 15.49
C LYS A 45 15.28 -11.00 13.97
N GLU A 46 14.24 -10.53 13.31
CA GLU A 46 14.18 -10.56 11.85
C GLU A 46 15.29 -9.63 11.36
N LYS A 47 16.38 -10.24 10.88
CA LYS A 47 17.54 -9.51 10.39
C LYS A 47 17.06 -8.68 9.21
N THR A 48 17.15 -7.36 9.33
CA THR A 48 16.72 -6.42 8.28
C THR A 48 17.38 -6.84 6.97
N VAL A 49 16.57 -7.28 6.00
CA VAL A 49 17.09 -7.77 4.72
C VAL A 49 17.42 -6.56 3.86
N ALA A 50 18.60 -6.55 3.24
CA ALA A 50 18.96 -5.49 2.29
C ALA A 50 17.90 -5.43 1.17
N GLY A 51 17.34 -4.24 0.93
CA GLY A 51 16.23 -4.05 -0.02
C GLY A 51 14.83 -4.15 0.60
N GLN A 52 14.70 -4.35 1.92
CA GLN A 52 13.42 -4.25 2.61
C GLN A 52 12.92 -2.79 2.61
N VAL A 53 11.65 -2.59 2.26
CA VAL A 53 10.99 -1.28 2.35
C VAL A 53 10.82 -0.92 3.83
N ALA A 54 11.21 0.30 4.19
CA ALA A 54 11.06 0.84 5.55
C ALA A 54 9.91 1.83 5.66
N LYS A 55 9.74 2.69 4.65
CA LYS A 55 8.67 3.69 4.62
C LYS A 55 8.27 4.00 3.18
N ILE A 56 6.98 4.23 2.95
CA ILE A 56 6.47 4.81 1.71
C ILE A 56 5.77 6.12 2.07
N GLU A 57 6.10 7.17 1.35
CA GLU A 57 5.44 8.48 1.44
C GLU A 57 4.61 8.66 0.18
N ILE A 58 3.31 8.84 0.32
CA ILE A 58 2.39 8.93 -0.80
C ILE A 58 1.73 10.29 -0.75
N VAL A 59 1.78 11.02 -1.87
CA VAL A 59 0.95 12.20 -2.08
C VAL A 59 0.17 12.00 -3.36
N ARG A 60 -1.13 12.28 -3.26
CA ARG A 60 -2.05 12.27 -4.39
C ARG A 60 -2.58 13.67 -4.58
N MET A 61 -2.50 14.14 -5.81
CA MET A 61 -3.03 15.43 -6.27
C MET A 61 -3.96 15.17 -7.46
N ALA A 62 -4.69 16.20 -7.92
CA ALA A 62 -5.63 16.09 -9.04
C ALA A 62 -5.04 15.49 -10.34
N ASP A 63 -3.74 15.66 -10.59
CA ASP A 63 -3.02 15.26 -11.81
C ASP A 63 -2.29 13.91 -11.70
N GLY A 64 -2.25 13.32 -10.50
CA GLY A 64 -1.61 12.02 -10.30
C GLY A 64 -1.30 11.70 -8.85
N ARG A 65 -0.46 10.69 -8.69
CA ARG A 65 0.06 10.25 -7.39
C ARG A 65 1.57 10.10 -7.50
N HIS A 66 2.31 10.44 -6.47
CA HIS A 66 3.72 10.06 -6.37
C HIS A 66 4.05 9.43 -5.03
N ASP A 67 4.91 8.42 -5.12
CA ASP A 67 5.32 7.59 -4.02
C ASP A 67 6.83 7.70 -3.88
N ILE A 68 7.30 8.01 -2.68
CA ILE A 68 8.71 7.93 -2.30
C ILE A 68 8.88 6.70 -1.43
N VAL A 69 9.54 5.68 -1.97
CA VAL A 69 9.86 4.43 -1.28
C VAL A 69 11.23 4.57 -0.65
N ASN A 70 11.28 4.57 0.68
CA ASN A 70 12.50 4.58 1.47
C ASN A 70 12.80 3.15 1.92
N TYR A 71 13.97 2.64 1.58
CA TYR A 71 14.42 1.30 1.95
C TYR A 71 15.28 1.33 3.22
N ALA A 72 15.33 0.21 3.93
CA ALA A 72 16.06 0.08 5.20
C ALA A 72 17.58 0.27 5.05
N ASN A 73 18.14 0.04 3.86
CA ASN A 73 19.55 0.30 3.52
C ASN A 73 19.84 1.79 3.21
N GLY A 74 18.83 2.66 3.28
CA GLY A 74 18.95 4.09 2.99
C GLY A 74 18.77 4.47 1.52
N SER A 75 18.64 3.52 0.60
CA SER A 75 18.29 3.85 -0.79
C SER A 75 16.85 4.33 -0.90
N LYS A 76 16.57 5.14 -1.92
CA LYS A 76 15.20 5.57 -2.26
C LYS A 76 14.81 5.18 -3.68
N ALA A 77 13.50 5.04 -3.87
CA ALA A 77 12.88 5.03 -5.18
C ALA A 77 11.75 6.05 -5.22
N GLU A 78 11.49 6.56 -6.41
CA GLU A 78 10.38 7.45 -6.70
C GLU A 78 9.50 6.82 -7.77
N ILE A 79 8.18 6.81 -7.52
CA ILE A 79 7.17 6.27 -8.44
C ILE A 79 6.14 7.35 -8.71
N TRP A 80 6.02 7.77 -9.96
CA TRP A 80 4.98 8.68 -10.41
C TRP A 80 3.89 7.90 -11.14
N TRP A 81 2.65 8.18 -10.76
CA TRP A 81 1.42 7.59 -11.28
C TRP A 81 0.58 8.69 -11.94
N PRO A 82 0.82 8.99 -13.22
CA PRO A 82 0.06 10.00 -13.94
C PRO A 82 -1.43 9.62 -14.03
N ALA A 83 -2.31 10.62 -13.96
CA ALA A 83 -3.73 10.40 -14.18
C ALA A 83 -3.99 9.78 -15.56
N ARG A 84 -4.72 8.66 -15.60
CA ARG A 84 -5.30 8.02 -16.81
C ARG A 84 -4.29 7.56 -17.89
N ALA A 85 -3.02 7.36 -17.55
CA ALA A 85 -2.00 6.97 -18.55
C ALA A 85 -1.80 5.45 -18.73
N GLY A 86 -2.31 4.62 -17.81
CA GLY A 86 -1.97 3.18 -17.79
C GLY A 86 -0.46 2.90 -17.64
N LEU A 87 0.28 3.93 -17.24
CA LEU A 87 1.72 3.99 -17.15
C LEU A 87 2.11 4.46 -15.75
N VAL A 88 3.31 4.10 -15.36
CA VAL A 88 4.02 4.64 -14.19
C VAL A 88 5.41 5.04 -14.62
N VAL A 89 5.98 6.03 -13.95
CA VAL A 89 7.39 6.38 -14.13
C VAL A 89 8.11 6.08 -12.83
N PHE A 90 9.21 5.35 -12.92
CA PHE A 90 9.96 4.84 -11.78
C PHE A 90 11.43 5.23 -11.90
N ARG A 91 12.03 5.62 -10.77
CA ARG A 91 13.47 5.90 -10.65
C ARG A 91 14.00 5.39 -9.31
N MET A 92 15.11 4.67 -9.33
CA MET A 92 15.94 4.43 -8.13
C MET A 92 16.98 5.55 -7.98
N ASP A 93 17.43 5.81 -6.76
CA ASP A 93 18.53 6.74 -6.52
C ASP A 93 19.76 6.41 -7.38
N GLY A 94 20.24 7.41 -8.12
CA GLY A 94 21.40 7.28 -9.01
C GLY A 94 21.11 6.64 -10.37
N GLU A 95 19.86 6.24 -10.63
CA GLU A 95 19.41 5.71 -11.92
C GLU A 95 18.59 6.73 -12.72
N ARG A 96 18.36 6.42 -14.00
CA ARG A 96 17.49 7.22 -14.87
C ARG A 96 16.02 6.90 -14.64
N ALA A 97 15.15 7.89 -14.84
CA ALA A 97 13.71 7.68 -14.82
C ALA A 97 13.25 6.84 -16.04
N ASN A 98 12.51 5.77 -15.77
CA ASN A 98 11.98 4.85 -16.78
C ASN A 98 10.46 4.72 -16.63
N ALA A 99 9.75 4.65 -17.75
CA ALA A 99 8.30 4.48 -17.74
C ALA A 99 7.90 3.03 -18.09
N PHE A 100 6.93 2.50 -17.33
CA PHE A 100 6.46 1.13 -17.38
C PHE A 100 4.94 1.08 -17.43
N ARG A 101 4.36 -0.03 -17.88
CA ARG A 101 2.91 -0.26 -17.73
C ARG A 101 2.56 -0.37 -16.24
N SER A 102 1.45 0.24 -15.82
CA SER A 102 1.07 0.27 -14.40
C SER A 102 0.89 -1.12 -13.78
N GLY A 103 0.46 -2.11 -14.58
CA GLY A 103 0.26 -3.49 -14.13
C GLY A 103 1.48 -4.14 -13.49
N TYR A 104 2.70 -3.72 -13.83
CA TYR A 104 3.93 -4.23 -13.19
C TYR A 104 4.05 -3.79 -11.72
N PHE A 105 3.34 -2.74 -11.33
CA PHE A 105 3.42 -2.12 -10.00
C PHE A 105 2.10 -2.23 -9.23
N ASP A 106 1.08 -2.91 -9.75
CA ASP A 106 -0.23 -3.00 -9.11
C ASP A 106 -0.14 -3.62 -7.70
N GLY A 107 0.78 -4.57 -7.48
CA GLY A 107 1.06 -5.14 -6.15
C GLY A 107 1.74 -4.19 -5.15
N GLN A 108 2.16 -3.00 -5.60
CA GLN A 108 2.77 -1.94 -4.78
C GLN A 108 1.81 -0.76 -4.58
N ARG A 109 0.56 -0.86 -5.04
CA ARG A 109 -0.45 0.19 -4.87
C ARG A 109 -1.11 0.10 -3.51
N TYR A 110 -0.58 0.86 -2.56
CA TYR A 110 -1.22 1.03 -1.25
C TYR A 110 -2.34 2.10 -1.25
N ASP A 111 -3.31 1.91 -2.13
CA ASP A 111 -4.57 2.67 -2.18
C ASP A 111 -5.78 1.73 -1.99
N ALA A 112 -6.99 2.21 -2.28
CA ALA A 112 -8.21 1.42 -2.15
C ALA A 112 -8.19 0.09 -2.92
N ALA A 113 -7.41 -0.02 -4.01
CA ALA A 113 -7.29 -1.26 -4.78
C ALA A 113 -6.71 -2.41 -3.94
N ALA A 114 -5.75 -2.12 -3.03
CA ALA A 114 -5.15 -3.13 -2.15
C ALA A 114 -6.12 -3.74 -1.13
N PHE A 115 -7.32 -3.16 -0.98
CA PHE A 115 -8.32 -3.57 0.00
C PHE A 115 -9.63 -4.04 -0.64
N GLN A 116 -9.67 -4.27 -1.96
CA GLN A 116 -10.89 -4.71 -2.66
C GLN A 116 -11.43 -6.08 -2.18
N TRP A 117 -10.59 -6.88 -1.53
CA TRP A 117 -10.96 -8.17 -0.94
C TRP A 117 -11.59 -8.05 0.46
N VAL A 118 -11.57 -6.86 1.07
CA VAL A 118 -12.18 -6.62 2.38
C VAL A 118 -13.69 -6.69 2.25
N SER A 119 -14.29 -7.67 2.91
CA SER A 119 -15.73 -7.94 2.83
C SER A 119 -16.18 -8.64 4.11
N ARG A 120 -17.48 -8.94 4.19
CA ARG A 120 -18.04 -9.77 5.26
C ARG A 120 -17.37 -11.15 5.31
N ASP A 121 -17.09 -11.74 4.15
CA ASP A 121 -16.55 -13.10 4.05
C ASP A 121 -15.09 -13.21 4.50
N THR A 122 -14.36 -12.09 4.47
CA THR A 122 -12.97 -12.03 4.93
C THR A 122 -12.84 -11.48 6.35
N PHE A 123 -13.95 -11.11 7.01
CA PHE A 123 -13.94 -10.58 8.36
C PHE A 123 -13.68 -11.70 9.39
N LEU A 124 -12.62 -11.52 10.20
CA LEU A 124 -12.26 -12.47 11.25
C LEU A 124 -12.83 -12.05 12.62
N GLY A 125 -12.89 -10.74 12.90
CA GLY A 125 -13.36 -10.25 14.19
C GLY A 125 -12.87 -8.84 14.53
N MET A 126 -13.15 -8.42 15.76
CA MET A 126 -12.65 -7.17 16.33
C MET A 126 -11.36 -7.41 17.10
N GLU A 127 -10.33 -6.59 16.84
CA GLU A 127 -9.02 -6.66 17.50
C GLU A 127 -8.54 -5.25 17.89
N THR A 128 -7.66 -5.15 18.89
CA THR A 128 -6.91 -3.91 19.14
C THR A 128 -5.56 -3.95 18.43
N PHE A 129 -5.35 -3.02 17.48
CA PHE A 129 -4.07 -2.87 16.78
C PHE A 129 -3.54 -1.44 16.97
N GLY A 130 -2.30 -1.29 17.45
CA GLY A 130 -1.72 0.03 17.70
C GLY A 130 -2.55 0.92 18.64
N GLY A 131 -3.24 0.32 19.61
CA GLY A 131 -4.14 1.01 20.54
C GLY A 131 -5.50 1.42 19.97
N ARG A 132 -5.81 1.04 18.72
CA ARG A 132 -7.09 1.33 18.05
C ARG A 132 -7.95 0.07 17.98
N SER A 133 -9.26 0.22 18.15
CA SER A 133 -10.21 -0.86 17.88
C SER A 133 -10.40 -1.01 16.37
N CYS A 134 -10.04 -2.17 15.85
CA CYS A 134 -10.00 -2.47 14.43
C CYS A 134 -10.88 -3.66 14.10
N ARG A 135 -11.50 -3.61 12.92
CA ARG A 135 -12.03 -4.79 12.23
C ARG A 135 -10.85 -5.49 11.56
N HIS A 136 -10.65 -6.76 11.88
CA HIS A 136 -9.57 -7.57 11.34
C HIS A 136 -10.10 -8.48 10.24
N TYR A 137 -9.40 -8.49 9.10
CA TYR A 137 -9.75 -9.25 7.92
C TYR A 137 -8.60 -10.13 7.47
N VAL A 138 -8.91 -11.34 6.99
CA VAL A 138 -7.95 -12.30 6.47
C VAL A 138 -8.43 -12.85 5.13
N PHE A 139 -7.54 -12.83 4.13
CA PHE A 139 -7.78 -13.40 2.81
C PHE A 139 -6.61 -14.27 2.39
N GLU A 140 -6.89 -15.49 1.92
CA GLU A 140 -5.87 -16.39 1.40
C GLU A 140 -5.97 -16.45 -0.13
N GLN A 141 -4.88 -16.11 -0.82
CA GLN A 141 -4.76 -16.29 -2.25
C GLN A 141 -3.91 -17.52 -2.55
N MET A 142 -4.50 -18.48 -3.28
CA MET A 142 -3.76 -19.62 -3.83
C MET A 142 -2.96 -19.16 -5.05
N LEU A 143 -1.66 -19.40 -5.04
CA LEU A 143 -0.78 -19.21 -6.19
C LEU A 143 -0.70 -20.47 -7.06
N VAL A 144 -0.25 -20.26 -8.29
CA VAL A 144 0.15 -21.36 -9.17
C VAL A 144 1.29 -22.12 -8.50
N GLY A 145 1.12 -23.43 -8.28
CA GLY A 145 2.08 -24.27 -7.57
C GLY A 145 1.66 -24.67 -6.14
N GLY A 146 0.49 -24.23 -5.68
CA GLY A 146 -0.07 -24.64 -4.38
C GLY A 146 0.43 -23.84 -3.18
N GLU A 147 1.34 -22.89 -3.42
CA GLU A 147 1.74 -21.91 -2.41
C GLU A 147 0.58 -20.96 -2.08
N LYS A 148 0.54 -20.50 -0.83
CA LYS A 148 -0.47 -19.58 -0.33
C LYS A 148 0.15 -18.25 0.06
N ILE A 149 -0.43 -17.15 -0.39
CA ILE A 149 -0.19 -15.82 0.18
C ILE A 149 -1.37 -15.47 1.07
N VAL A 150 -1.07 -15.13 2.33
CA VAL A 150 -2.06 -14.65 3.30
C VAL A 150 -2.00 -13.14 3.36
N PHE A 151 -3.15 -12.49 3.21
CA PHE A 151 -3.34 -11.06 3.37
C PHE A 151 -4.09 -10.80 4.67
N GLN A 152 -3.62 -9.84 5.46
CA GLN A 152 -4.29 -9.39 6.67
C GLN A 152 -4.43 -7.89 6.66
N ALA A 153 -5.62 -7.40 6.99
CA ALA A 153 -5.91 -5.97 7.07
C ALA A 153 -6.57 -5.65 8.40
N TRP A 154 -6.12 -4.54 9.01
CA TRP A 154 -6.73 -3.96 10.20
C TRP A 154 -7.34 -2.63 9.79
N ILE A 155 -8.65 -2.52 9.87
CA ILE A 155 -9.38 -1.32 9.48
C ILE A 155 -9.99 -0.70 10.74
N ASP A 156 -9.69 0.57 10.98
CA ASP A 156 -10.20 1.32 12.12
C ASP A 156 -11.73 1.27 12.15
N ASN A 157 -12.31 0.88 13.29
CA ASN A 157 -13.74 0.66 13.42
C ASN A 157 -14.56 1.96 13.40
N GLN A 158 -13.94 3.11 13.70
CA GLN A 158 -14.62 4.40 13.78
C GLN A 158 -14.52 5.16 12.46
N THR A 159 -13.35 5.16 11.84
CA THR A 159 -13.04 6.00 10.67
C THR A 159 -13.11 5.25 9.34
N ASN A 160 -13.25 3.92 9.38
CA ASN A 160 -13.13 3.04 8.22
C ASN A 160 -11.79 3.10 7.50
N ARG A 161 -10.76 3.73 8.07
CA ARG A 161 -9.45 3.87 7.44
C ARG A 161 -8.56 2.66 7.71
N PRO A 162 -7.70 2.26 6.76
CA PRO A 162 -6.66 1.28 7.04
C PRO A 162 -5.78 1.72 8.20
N VAL A 163 -5.52 0.83 9.13
CA VAL A 163 -4.50 1.00 10.17
C VAL A 163 -3.25 0.21 9.78
N ALA A 164 -3.42 -1.02 9.30
CA ALA A 164 -2.31 -1.85 8.84
C ALA A 164 -2.72 -2.81 7.72
N LEU A 165 -1.74 -3.17 6.89
CA LEU A 165 -1.83 -4.24 5.88
C LEU A 165 -0.58 -5.12 5.98
N LYS A 166 -0.76 -6.43 6.12
CA LYS A 166 0.30 -7.44 6.10
C LYS A 166 0.06 -8.40 4.94
N VAL A 167 1.10 -8.66 4.15
CA VAL A 167 1.03 -9.56 2.99
C VAL A 167 2.10 -10.63 3.11
N GLY A 168 1.69 -11.89 3.04
CA GLY A 168 2.54 -13.05 3.27
C GLY A 168 3.16 -13.06 4.67
N GLY A 169 4.39 -13.54 4.77
CA GLY A 169 5.16 -13.58 6.01
C GLY A 169 5.86 -12.27 6.39
N GLY A 170 5.71 -11.19 5.60
CA GLY A 170 6.43 -9.94 5.82
C GLY A 170 5.90 -9.08 6.98
N ALA A 171 6.63 -8.02 7.32
CA ALA A 171 6.18 -7.04 8.30
C ALA A 171 4.89 -6.31 7.86
N ALA A 172 4.04 -5.96 8.83
CA ALA A 172 2.86 -5.16 8.56
C ALA A 172 3.25 -3.72 8.17
N GLY A 173 2.67 -3.20 7.09
CA GLY A 173 2.74 -1.80 6.72
C GLY A 173 1.67 -1.01 7.48
N VAL A 174 2.08 -0.09 8.35
CA VAL A 174 1.19 0.74 9.19
C VAL A 174 0.92 2.07 8.51
N PHE A 175 -0.37 2.38 8.31
CA PHE A 175 -0.83 3.59 7.63
C PHE A 175 -0.97 4.76 8.59
N ALA A 176 -0.53 5.94 8.15
CA ALA A 176 -0.80 7.22 8.81
C ALA A 176 -1.32 8.22 7.78
N PHE A 177 -2.54 8.71 8.00
CA PHE A 177 -3.25 9.65 7.12
C PHE A 177 -3.27 11.07 7.70
N ASP A 178 -3.90 11.99 6.97
CA ASP A 178 -4.07 13.41 7.32
C ASP A 178 -2.73 14.12 7.53
N LEU A 179 -1.73 13.71 6.76
CA LEU A 179 -0.43 14.36 6.76
C LEU A 179 -0.50 15.69 6.01
N PRO A 180 0.30 16.69 6.41
CA PRO A 180 0.38 17.94 5.67
C PRO A 180 0.81 17.67 4.23
N LEU A 181 0.15 18.33 3.28
CA LEU A 181 0.58 18.33 1.89
C LEU A 181 1.93 19.07 1.78
N PRO A 182 2.84 18.64 0.90
CA PRO A 182 4.09 19.35 0.69
C PRO A 182 3.84 20.77 0.14
N ASP A 183 4.55 21.77 0.66
CA ASP A 183 4.39 23.20 0.32
C ASP A 183 4.74 23.56 -1.13
N ARG A 184 5.42 22.66 -1.88
CA ARG A 184 5.89 22.91 -3.25
C ARG A 184 4.94 22.34 -4.28
N ALA A 185 4.95 22.93 -5.47
CA ALA A 185 4.33 22.36 -6.66
C ALA A 185 4.75 20.91 -6.80
N TYR A 186 3.83 20.00 -6.50
CA TYR A 186 4.03 18.57 -6.52
C TYR A 186 4.02 18.08 -7.96
N ALA A 187 5.09 18.40 -8.68
CA ALA A 187 5.24 18.12 -10.09
C ALA A 187 6.48 17.24 -10.32
N PRO A 188 6.43 16.30 -11.28
CA PRO A 188 7.60 15.52 -11.66
C PRO A 188 8.71 16.45 -12.15
N ASP A 189 9.96 16.10 -11.84
CA ASP A 189 11.09 16.82 -12.41
C ASP A 189 11.17 16.64 -13.94
N SER A 190 12.08 17.38 -14.58
CA SER A 190 12.24 17.36 -16.03
C SER A 190 12.57 15.98 -16.60
N GLU A 191 13.25 15.12 -15.82
CA GLU A 191 13.62 13.78 -16.27
C GLU A 191 12.40 12.85 -16.25
N PHE A 192 11.61 12.92 -15.19
CA PHE A 192 10.34 12.23 -15.08
C PHE A 192 9.35 12.67 -16.16
N ALA A 193 9.23 13.97 -16.41
CA ALA A 193 8.40 14.51 -17.49
C ALA A 193 8.86 13.98 -18.86
N ALA A 194 10.17 13.99 -19.14
CA ALA A 194 10.71 13.46 -20.39
C ALA A 194 10.50 11.95 -20.55
N ALA A 195 10.60 11.16 -19.48
CA ALA A 195 10.32 9.73 -19.50
C ALA A 195 8.86 9.43 -19.82
N LEU A 196 7.93 10.21 -19.25
CA LEU A 196 6.51 10.10 -19.54
C LEU A 196 6.19 10.40 -21.00
N GLU A 197 6.76 11.47 -21.56
CA GLU A 197 6.54 11.85 -22.96
C GLU A 197 7.08 10.78 -23.93
N ARG A 198 8.30 10.26 -23.70
CA ARG A 198 8.86 9.16 -24.53
C ARG A 198 7.94 7.95 -24.57
N CYS A 199 7.35 7.57 -23.44
CA CYS A 199 6.45 6.42 -23.39
C CYS A 199 5.07 6.72 -23.97
N ARG A 200 4.55 7.94 -23.83
CA ARG A 200 3.33 8.37 -24.52
C ARG A 200 3.51 8.27 -26.04
N GLU A 201 4.58 8.80 -26.58
CA GLU A 201 4.91 8.72 -28.02
C GLU A 201 5.02 7.27 -28.51
N ALA A 202 5.61 6.37 -27.70
CA ALA A 202 5.73 4.96 -28.03
C ALA A 202 4.39 4.19 -28.01
N LEU A 203 3.40 4.65 -27.23
CA LEU A 203 2.08 4.04 -27.12
C LEU A 203 1.05 4.61 -28.10
N VAL A 204 1.33 5.75 -28.77
CA VAL A 204 0.47 6.23 -29.86
C VAL A 204 0.48 5.17 -30.97
N PRO A 205 -0.69 4.66 -31.42
CA PRO A 205 -0.74 3.75 -32.55
C PRO A 205 -0.04 4.40 -33.73
N ARG A 206 1.11 3.85 -34.15
CA ARG A 206 1.74 4.29 -35.40
C ARG A 206 0.73 4.02 -36.50
N LYS A 207 0.25 5.08 -37.16
CA LYS A 207 -0.51 4.94 -38.40
C LYS A 207 0.33 4.06 -39.33
N SER A 208 -0.10 2.83 -39.57
CA SER A 208 0.41 2.04 -40.66
C SER A 208 -0.03 2.75 -41.93
N TYR A 209 0.88 3.50 -42.55
CA TYR A 209 0.71 3.82 -43.95
C TYR A 209 0.83 2.49 -44.69
N GLY A 210 -0.33 1.93 -45.06
CA GLY A 210 -0.43 0.71 -45.86
C GLY A 210 0.42 0.87 -47.11
N ARG A 211 1.23 -0.16 -47.38
CA ARG A 211 1.75 -0.43 -48.71
C ARG A 211 0.80 -1.37 -49.42
#